data_AF-A0A383A4T3-F1
#
_entry.id   AF-A0A383A4T3-F1
#
_cell.length_a   1.000
_cell.length_b   1.000
_cell.length_c   1.000
_cell.angle_alpha   90.00
_cell.angle_beta   90.00
_cell.angle_gamma   90.00
#
_symmetry.space_group_name_H-M   'P 1'
#
loop_
_entity.id
_entity.type
_entity.pdbx_description
1 polymer ?
#
loop_
_entity_poly.entity_id
_entity_poly.type
_entity_poly.pdbx_seq_one_letter_code
_entity_poly.pdbx_strand_id
1 'polypeptide(L)'
;HGMNTYVVSIIPLAVFTLTGIMGKEELKQINWDVLWLVAGGIAIGIGLEQTGLATALAHAIDYESLSPMSVVITLSLVCWVMANFMSNTATANLLMPIAAAIGATMNSLSDVGGLQGLLVVVAFSASLGMILPVSTPPNSLAYSTGLIQSKDMAKTGLIIGVIGLAIVYIAAAILG
;
A
#
# COMPACT_ATOMS: atom_id res chain seq x y z
N HIS A 1 -0.48 24.20 -12.13
CA HIS A 1 -1.56 24.75 -12.99
C HIS A 1 -2.90 24.22 -12.49
N GLY A 2 -3.82 25.10 -12.12
CA GLY A 2 -5.03 24.79 -11.30
C GLY A 2 -6.18 24.06 -12.01
N MET A 3 -5.89 23.17 -12.96
CA MET A 3 -6.91 22.27 -13.49
C MET A 3 -7.09 21.10 -12.52
N ASN A 4 -8.35 20.82 -12.17
CA ASN A 4 -8.68 19.69 -11.30
C ASN A 4 -8.24 18.37 -11.95
N THR A 5 -7.59 17.48 -11.20
CA THR A 5 -7.09 16.18 -11.66
C THR A 5 -8.16 15.37 -12.39
N TYR A 6 -9.42 15.43 -11.94
CA TYR A 6 -10.54 14.75 -12.62
C TYR A 6 -10.76 15.26 -14.05
N VAL A 7 -10.60 16.56 -14.26
CA VAL A 7 -10.73 17.18 -15.59
C VAL A 7 -9.60 16.69 -16.50
N VAL A 8 -8.37 16.64 -15.98
CA VAL A 8 -7.20 16.14 -16.72
C VAL A 8 -7.38 14.65 -17.09
N SER A 9 -7.96 13.84 -16.19
CA SER A 9 -8.20 12.42 -16.45
C SER A 9 -9.32 12.13 -17.44
N ILE A 10 -10.36 12.98 -17.50
CA ILE A 10 -11.52 12.77 -18.40
C ILE A 10 -11.24 13.22 -19.83
N ILE A 11 -10.35 14.21 -20.05
CA ILE A 11 -10.04 14.72 -21.39
C ILE A 11 -9.57 13.61 -22.36
N PRO A 12 -8.56 12.78 -22.03
CA PRO A 12 -8.14 11.69 -22.92
C PRO A 12 -9.26 10.68 -23.17
N LEU A 13 -10.04 10.35 -22.14
CA LEU A 13 -11.17 9.41 -22.26
C LEU A 13 -12.22 9.93 -23.25
N ALA A 14 -12.57 11.21 -23.14
CA ALA A 14 -13.52 11.87 -24.05
C ALA A 14 -12.97 11.94 -25.48
N VAL A 15 -11.69 12.28 -25.65
CA VAL A 15 -11.06 12.32 -26.98
C VAL A 15 -11.04 10.93 -27.62
N PHE A 16 -10.64 9.88 -26.89
CA PHE A 16 -10.57 8.53 -27.43
C PHE A 16 -11.94 7.91 -27.74
N THR A 17 -12.98 8.25 -26.96
CA THR A 17 -14.36 7.84 -27.27
C THR A 17 -14.94 8.61 -28.45
N LEU A 18 -14.73 9.93 -28.55
CA LEU A 18 -15.21 10.75 -29.65
C LEU A 18 -14.51 10.44 -30.98
N THR A 19 -13.23 10.07 -30.95
CA THR A 19 -12.47 9.66 -32.15
C THR A 19 -12.73 8.22 -32.58
N GLY A 20 -13.55 7.47 -31.84
CA GLY A 20 -13.87 6.07 -32.12
C GLY A 20 -12.72 5.09 -31.86
N ILE A 21 -11.63 5.56 -31.24
CA ILE A 21 -10.47 4.73 -30.86
C ILE A 21 -10.81 3.80 -29.69
N MET A 22 -11.67 4.27 -28.78
CA MET A 22 -12.12 3.50 -27.61
C MET A 22 -13.65 3.38 -27.62
N GLY A 23 -14.15 2.16 -27.69
CA GLY A 23 -15.56 1.83 -27.69
C GLY A 23 -16.02 1.14 -26.39
N LYS A 24 -17.17 0.47 -26.46
CA LYS A 24 -17.75 -0.24 -25.31
C LYS A 24 -16.90 -1.42 -24.84
N GLU A 25 -16.20 -2.09 -25.75
CA GLU A 25 -15.42 -3.28 -25.41
C GLU A 25 -14.12 -2.92 -24.68
N GLU A 26 -13.47 -1.83 -25.07
CA GLU A 26 -12.27 -1.32 -24.40
C GLU A 26 -12.60 -0.78 -23.00
N LEU A 27 -13.76 -0.13 -22.83
CA LEU A 27 -14.23 0.32 -21.51
C LEU A 27 -14.49 -0.84 -20.54
N LYS A 28 -14.89 -2.01 -21.04
CA LYS A 28 -15.04 -3.21 -20.20
C LYS A 28 -13.71 -3.78 -19.72
N GLN A 29 -12.59 -3.44 -20.37
CA GLN A 29 -11.25 -3.86 -19.92
C GLN A 29 -10.70 -3.01 -18.77
N ILE A 30 -11.38 -1.94 -18.38
CA ILE A 30 -11.05 -1.19 -17.17
C ILE A 30 -11.16 -2.15 -15.96
N ASN A 31 -10.15 -2.14 -15.11
CA ASN A 31 -10.09 -3.02 -13.95
C ASN A 31 -10.98 -2.47 -12.81
N TRP A 32 -12.29 -2.68 -12.93
CA TRP A 32 -13.32 -2.17 -12.01
C TRP A 32 -13.09 -2.59 -10.56
N ASP A 33 -12.53 -3.77 -10.34
CA ASP A 33 -12.20 -4.28 -9.00
C ASP A 33 -11.18 -3.38 -8.29
N VAL A 34 -10.19 -2.85 -9.03
CA VAL A 34 -9.20 -1.92 -8.47
C VAL A 34 -9.84 -0.59 -8.11
N LEU A 35 -10.76 -0.08 -8.95
CA LEU A 35 -11.49 1.17 -8.65
C LEU A 35 -12.34 1.01 -7.39
N TRP A 36 -13.06 -0.10 -7.25
CA TRP A 36 -13.84 -0.40 -6.04
C TRP A 36 -12.96 -0.58 -4.81
N LEU A 37 -11.79 -1.20 -4.95
CA LEU A 37 -10.86 -1.39 -3.85
C LEU A 37 -10.32 -0.03 -3.34
N VAL A 38 -9.92 0.87 -4.24
CA VAL A 38 -9.47 2.23 -3.89
C VAL A 38 -10.60 3.03 -3.24
N ALA A 39 -11.81 2.99 -3.81
CA ALA A 39 -12.98 3.64 -3.23
C ALA A 39 -13.29 3.10 -1.82
N GLY A 40 -13.20 1.79 -1.62
CA GLY A 40 -13.34 1.13 -0.33
C GLY A 40 -12.28 1.57 0.69
N GLY A 41 -11.01 1.68 0.28
CA GLY A 41 -9.94 2.18 1.14
C GLY A 41 -10.17 3.61 1.61
N ILE A 42 -10.60 4.50 0.69
CA ILE A 42 -10.99 5.88 1.02
C ILE A 42 -12.19 5.89 1.98
N ALA A 43 -13.22 5.07 1.70
CA ALA A 43 -14.41 4.97 2.56
C ALA A 43 -14.07 4.47 3.97
N ILE A 44 -13.16 3.49 4.11
CA ILE A 44 -12.65 3.01 5.39
C ILE A 44 -11.91 4.13 6.14
N GLY A 45 -11.03 4.88 5.45
CA GLY A 45 -10.33 6.02 6.04
C GLY A 45 -11.29 7.08 6.58
N ILE A 46 -12.31 7.45 5.79
CA ILE A 46 -13.35 8.39 6.22
C ILE A 46 -14.15 7.82 7.40
N GLY A 47 -14.50 6.53 7.37
CA GLY A 47 -15.23 5.87 8.46
C GLY A 47 -14.43 5.84 9.76
N LEU A 48 -13.11 5.59 9.69
CA LEU A 48 -12.20 5.65 10.83
C LEU A 48 -12.16 7.04 11.47
N GLU A 49 -12.16 8.10 10.65
CA GLU A 49 -12.20 9.49 11.11
C GLU A 49 -13.55 9.84 11.73
N GLN A 50 -14.66 9.55 11.05
CA GLN A 50 -16.03 9.87 11.51
C GLN A 50 -16.42 9.13 12.80
N THR A 51 -15.96 7.89 12.97
CA THR A 51 -16.24 7.10 14.18
C THR A 51 -15.35 7.47 15.36
N GLY A 52 -14.32 8.29 15.15
CA GLY A 52 -13.28 8.56 16.15
C GLY A 52 -12.34 7.37 16.39
N LEU A 53 -12.47 6.28 15.63
CA LEU A 53 -11.60 5.10 15.76
C LEU A 53 -10.15 5.42 15.37
N ALA A 54 -9.93 6.31 14.40
CA ALA A 54 -8.60 6.82 14.08
C ALA A 54 -7.93 7.45 15.32
N THR A 55 -8.66 8.32 16.01
CA THR A 55 -8.18 8.94 17.26
C THR A 55 -7.98 7.91 18.36
N ALA A 56 -8.88 6.94 18.50
CA ALA A 56 -8.76 5.87 19.49
C ALA A 56 -7.52 4.99 19.24
N LEU A 57 -7.22 4.65 17.98
CA LEU A 57 -6.01 3.91 17.60
C LEU A 57 -4.75 4.73 17.89
N ALA A 58 -4.76 6.02 17.57
CA ALA A 58 -3.64 6.91 17.80
C ALA A 58 -3.32 7.14 19.29
N HIS A 59 -4.29 6.94 20.18
CA HIS A 59 -4.11 7.02 21.64
C HIS A 59 -4.13 5.64 22.33
N ALA A 60 -4.26 4.55 21.58
CA ALA A 60 -4.30 3.20 22.15
C ALA A 60 -2.97 2.82 22.80
N ILE A 61 -1.88 3.40 22.30
CA ILE A 61 -0.52 3.23 22.79
C ILE A 61 0.08 4.64 22.94
N ASP A 62 0.90 4.85 23.96
CA ASP A 62 1.72 6.06 24.06
C ASP A 62 2.86 6.01 23.04
N TYR A 63 2.56 6.35 21.79
CA TYR A 63 3.53 6.30 20.69
C TYR A 63 4.65 7.33 20.84
N GLU A 64 4.44 8.43 21.57
CA GLU A 64 5.50 9.42 21.83
C GLU A 64 6.59 8.87 22.77
N SER A 65 6.23 7.94 23.66
CA SER A 65 7.22 7.21 24.48
C SER A 65 8.08 6.22 23.69
N LEU A 66 7.67 5.88 22.45
CA LEU A 66 8.36 4.95 21.58
C LEU A 66 9.32 5.66 20.63
N SER A 67 10.39 4.95 20.24
CA SER A 67 11.29 5.44 19.20
C SER A 67 10.52 5.54 17.86
N PRO A 68 10.60 6.67 17.14
CA PRO A 68 10.00 6.82 15.80
C PRO A 68 10.37 5.69 14.84
N MET A 69 11.64 5.26 14.90
CA MET A 69 12.13 4.16 14.07
C MET A 69 11.48 2.82 14.44
N SER A 70 11.21 2.56 15.72
CA SER A 70 10.56 1.30 16.13
C SER A 70 9.12 1.22 15.65
N VAL A 71 8.39 2.35 15.65
CA VAL A 71 7.02 2.43 15.12
C VAL A 71 7.02 2.18 13.61
N VAL A 72 7.91 2.84 12.86
CA VAL A 72 8.05 2.64 11.40
C VAL A 72 8.37 1.18 11.07
N ILE A 73 9.37 0.59 11.73
CA ILE A 73 9.76 -0.81 11.51
C ILE A 73 8.62 -1.77 11.86
N THR A 74 7.95 -1.57 12.99
CA THR A 74 6.87 -2.45 13.44
C THR A 74 5.70 -2.42 12.45
N LEU A 75 5.25 -1.23 12.06
CA LEU A 75 4.15 -1.08 11.13
C LEU A 75 4.49 -1.61 9.74
N SER A 76 5.71 -1.35 9.28
CA SER A 76 6.28 -1.92 8.05
C SER A 76 6.29 -3.46 8.08
N LEU A 77 6.73 -4.06 9.18
CA LEU A 77 6.83 -5.52 9.30
C LEU A 77 5.46 -6.18 9.36
N VAL A 78 4.52 -5.60 10.10
CA VAL A 78 3.11 -6.02 10.09
C VAL A 78 2.54 -5.95 8.67
N CYS A 79 2.78 -4.84 7.97
CA CYS A 79 2.36 -4.65 6.59
C CYS A 79 2.91 -5.73 5.65
N TRP A 80 4.22 -5.96 5.71
CA TRP A 80 4.87 -6.97 4.88
C TRP A 80 4.33 -8.37 5.17
N VAL A 81 4.17 -8.74 6.44
CA VAL A 81 3.59 -10.05 6.82
C VAL A 81 2.17 -10.19 6.27
N MET A 82 1.31 -9.18 6.47
CA MET A 82 -0.06 -9.21 5.95
C MET A 82 -0.13 -9.31 4.43
N ALA A 83 0.76 -8.61 3.71
CA ALA A 83 0.84 -8.64 2.26
C ALA A 83 1.23 -10.01 1.67
N ASN A 84 1.73 -10.94 2.50
CA ASN A 84 1.96 -12.31 2.04
C ASN A 84 0.67 -13.15 2.02
N PHE A 85 -0.35 -12.78 2.79
CA PHE A 85 -1.63 -13.51 2.89
C PHE A 85 -2.76 -12.83 2.12
N MET A 86 -2.63 -11.53 1.85
CA MET A 86 -3.61 -10.70 1.19
C MET A 86 -2.94 -10.00 -0.01
N SER A 87 -3.72 -9.51 -0.98
CA SER A 87 -3.13 -8.73 -2.07
C SER A 87 -2.44 -7.46 -1.54
N ASN A 88 -1.35 -7.05 -2.20
CA ASN A 88 -0.58 -5.87 -1.82
C ASN A 88 -1.48 -4.62 -1.74
N THR A 89 -2.39 -4.45 -2.71
CA THR A 89 -3.32 -3.32 -2.74
C THR A 89 -4.34 -3.35 -1.60
N ALA A 90 -4.88 -4.52 -1.26
CA ALA A 90 -5.81 -4.64 -0.14
C ALA A 90 -5.11 -4.42 1.20
N THR A 91 -3.88 -4.92 1.36
CA THR A 91 -3.05 -4.67 2.55
C THR A 91 -2.74 -3.19 2.70
N ALA A 92 -2.33 -2.52 1.62
CA ALA A 92 -2.07 -1.08 1.63
C ALA A 92 -3.32 -0.27 2.00
N ASN A 93 -4.49 -0.60 1.43
CA ASN A 93 -5.74 0.08 1.75
C ASN A 93 -6.20 -0.11 3.20
N LEU A 94 -5.87 -1.25 3.81
CA LEU A 94 -6.16 -1.50 5.22
C LEU A 94 -5.22 -0.71 6.14
N LEU A 95 -3.92 -0.73 5.86
CA LEU A 95 -2.92 -0.20 6.78
C LEU A 95 -2.59 1.28 6.57
N MET A 96 -2.78 1.85 5.38
CA MET A 96 -2.59 3.28 5.13
C MET A 96 -3.38 4.19 6.09
N PRO A 97 -4.70 4.00 6.30
CA PRO A 97 -5.44 4.88 7.21
C PRO A 97 -5.00 4.71 8.67
N ILE A 98 -4.57 3.51 9.07
CA ILE A 98 -4.02 3.26 10.42
C ILE A 98 -2.67 3.96 10.57
N ALA A 99 -1.79 3.83 9.58
CA ALA A 99 -0.50 4.53 9.53
C ALA A 99 -0.67 6.04 9.58
N ALA A 100 -1.65 6.57 8.84
CA ALA A 100 -1.96 7.99 8.83
C ALA A 100 -2.45 8.49 10.19
N ALA A 101 -3.34 7.72 10.85
CA ALA A 101 -3.84 8.06 12.18
C ALA A 101 -2.72 8.11 13.23
N ILE A 102 -1.82 7.12 13.23
CA ILE A 102 -0.66 7.08 14.16
C ILE A 102 0.34 8.18 13.83
N GLY A 103 0.66 8.37 12.54
CA GLY A 103 1.63 9.39 12.12
C GLY A 103 1.16 10.82 12.35
N ALA A 104 -0.15 11.07 12.42
CA ALA A 104 -0.70 12.39 12.71
C ALA A 104 -0.55 12.82 14.17
N THR A 105 -0.40 11.88 15.11
CA THR A 105 -0.26 12.19 16.55
C THR A 105 1.18 12.17 17.04
N MET A 106 2.12 11.70 16.23
CA MET A 106 3.50 11.48 16.64
C MET A 106 4.43 12.52 16.02
N ASN A 107 4.63 13.64 16.74
CA ASN A 107 5.45 14.75 16.23
C ASN A 107 6.92 14.37 16.01
N SER A 108 7.44 13.42 16.79
CA SER A 108 8.80 12.89 16.70
C SER A 108 9.09 12.12 15.40
N LEU A 109 8.08 11.84 14.57
CA LEU A 109 8.29 11.24 13.26
C LEU A 109 9.05 12.16 12.30
N SER A 110 9.11 13.48 12.56
CA SER A 110 9.84 14.45 11.71
C SER A 110 11.26 14.02 11.41
N ASP A 111 11.93 13.39 12.38
CA ASP A 111 13.34 13.01 12.32
C ASP A 111 13.57 11.75 11.46
N VAL A 112 12.50 11.10 10.99
CA VAL A 112 12.53 9.87 10.17
C VAL A 112 11.64 10.01 8.92
N GLY A 113 11.53 11.24 8.39
CA GLY A 113 10.78 11.53 7.16
C GLY A 113 9.29 11.87 7.37
N GLY A 114 8.84 12.01 8.62
CA GLY A 114 7.49 12.45 8.96
C GLY A 114 6.40 11.46 8.56
N LEU A 115 5.16 11.95 8.57
CA LEU A 115 3.98 11.20 8.11
C LEU A 115 4.17 10.67 6.68
N GLN A 116 4.74 11.47 5.78
CA GLN A 116 4.98 11.07 4.39
C GLN A 116 5.95 9.89 4.30
N GLY A 117 7.06 9.93 5.05
CA GLY A 117 8.02 8.84 5.13
C GLY A 117 7.39 7.55 5.62
N LEU A 118 6.58 7.61 6.68
CA LEU A 118 5.86 6.43 7.20
C LEU A 118 4.94 5.82 6.14
N LEU A 119 4.13 6.64 5.46
CA LEU A 119 3.21 6.16 4.42
C LEU A 119 3.96 5.53 3.24
N VAL A 120 5.08 6.13 2.82
CA VAL A 120 5.95 5.58 1.77
C VAL A 120 6.52 4.23 2.18
N VAL A 121 7.07 4.11 3.39
CA VAL A 121 7.60 2.84 3.91
C VAL A 121 6.50 1.77 3.92
N VAL A 122 5.32 2.07 4.45
CA VAL A 122 4.18 1.12 4.48
C VAL A 122 3.78 0.68 3.07
N ALA A 123 3.73 1.59 2.10
CA ALA A 123 3.39 1.27 0.71
C ALA A 123 4.42 0.35 0.04
N PHE A 124 5.72 0.60 0.28
CA PHE A 124 6.77 -0.30 -0.21
C PHE A 124 6.74 -1.66 0.50
N SER A 125 6.51 -1.69 1.80
CA SER A 125 6.41 -2.95 2.56
C SER A 125 5.23 -3.81 2.11
N ALA A 126 4.08 -3.19 1.79
CA ALA A 126 2.96 -3.89 1.16
C ALA A 126 3.36 -4.49 -0.19
N SER A 127 4.18 -3.79 -0.97
CA SER A 127 4.59 -4.23 -2.31
C SER A 127 5.58 -5.41 -2.28
N LEU A 128 6.27 -5.63 -1.17
CA LEU A 128 7.26 -6.70 -0.97
C LEU A 128 6.64 -8.06 -0.54
N GLY A 129 5.31 -8.18 -0.49
CA GLY A 129 4.57 -9.40 -0.16
C GLY A 129 4.62 -10.49 -1.24
N MET A 130 5.73 -11.23 -1.34
CA MET A 130 5.99 -12.19 -2.43
C MET A 130 6.26 -13.62 -1.98
N ILE A 131 6.02 -13.99 -0.72
CA ILE A 131 6.37 -15.32 -0.17
C ILE A 131 5.43 -16.42 -0.68
N LEU A 132 4.14 -16.13 -0.88
CA LEU A 132 3.12 -17.14 -1.16
C LEU A 132 2.54 -17.01 -2.58
N PRO A 133 2.10 -18.14 -3.20
CA PRO A 133 1.45 -18.12 -4.52
C PRO A 133 0.13 -17.33 -4.54
N VAL A 134 -0.54 -17.24 -3.39
CA VAL A 134 -1.85 -16.59 -3.23
C VAL A 134 -1.77 -15.07 -3.21
N SER A 135 -0.58 -14.48 -2.97
CA SER A 135 -0.47 -13.04 -2.73
C SER A 135 -0.67 -12.19 -3.99
N THR A 136 -0.21 -12.65 -5.16
CA THR A 136 -0.28 -11.87 -6.40
C THR A 136 -0.49 -12.75 -7.66
N PRO A 137 -1.12 -12.23 -8.73
CA PRO A 137 -1.30 -12.97 -9.98
C PRO A 137 0.01 -13.49 -10.62
N PRO A 138 1.12 -12.72 -10.66
CA PRO A 138 2.39 -13.24 -11.18
C PRO A 138 2.90 -14.45 -10.39
N ASN A 139 2.77 -14.42 -9.07
CA ASN A 139 3.14 -15.53 -8.19
C ASN A 139 2.27 -16.78 -8.46
N SER A 140 0.96 -16.60 -8.57
CA SER A 140 0.03 -17.68 -8.91
C SER A 140 0.31 -18.27 -10.31
N LEU A 141 0.61 -17.41 -11.30
CA LEU A 141 0.96 -17.84 -12.65
C LEU A 141 2.26 -18.65 -12.65
N ALA A 142 3.29 -18.17 -11.96
CA ALA A 142 4.57 -18.89 -11.82
C ALA A 142 4.38 -20.27 -11.17
N TYR A 143 3.57 -20.36 -10.12
CA TYR A 143 3.23 -21.63 -9.46
C TYR A 143 2.44 -22.57 -10.39
N SER A 144 1.53 -22.04 -11.21
CA SER A 144 0.70 -22.84 -12.14
C SER A 144 1.49 -23.54 -13.24
N THR A 145 2.74 -23.12 -13.50
CA THR A 145 3.63 -23.78 -14.47
C THR A 145 4.05 -25.20 -14.04
N GLY A 146 3.93 -25.54 -12.76
CA GLY A 146 4.40 -26.80 -12.19
C GLY A 146 5.92 -26.92 -12.04
N LEU A 147 6.68 -25.92 -12.53
CA LEU A 147 8.14 -25.88 -12.45
C LEU A 147 8.66 -25.26 -11.14
N ILE A 148 7.82 -24.51 -10.44
CA ILE A 148 8.17 -23.79 -9.21
C ILE A 148 7.26 -24.26 -8.08
N GLN A 149 7.86 -24.76 -6.99
CA GLN A 149 7.09 -25.16 -5.82
C GLN A 149 6.89 -23.98 -4.85
N SER A 150 5.88 -24.06 -3.99
CA SER A 150 5.64 -23.04 -2.96
C SER A 150 6.84 -22.83 -2.04
N LYS A 151 7.69 -23.85 -1.84
CA LYS A 151 8.93 -23.74 -1.06
C LYS A 151 9.99 -22.87 -1.74
N ASP A 152 10.10 -22.93 -3.06
CA ASP A 152 11.05 -22.14 -3.84
C ASP A 152 10.64 -20.67 -3.86
N MET A 153 9.33 -20.43 -3.96
CA MET A 153 8.74 -19.10 -3.83
C MET A 153 8.92 -18.54 -2.43
N ALA A 154 8.68 -19.34 -1.39
CA ALA A 154 8.85 -18.89 -0.01
C ALA A 154 10.29 -18.49 0.29
N LYS A 155 11.29 -19.28 -0.16
CA LYS A 155 12.71 -18.93 0.01
C LYS A 155 13.07 -17.65 -0.74
N THR A 156 12.73 -17.58 -2.03
CA THR A 156 13.07 -16.41 -2.87
C THR A 156 12.34 -15.16 -2.40
N GLY A 157 11.05 -15.27 -2.09
CA GLY A 157 10.22 -14.18 -1.58
C GLY A 157 10.67 -13.69 -0.21
N LEU A 158 11.14 -14.56 0.67
CA LEU A 158 11.73 -14.15 1.95
C LEU A 158 13.04 -13.37 1.75
N ILE A 159 13.92 -13.86 0.87
CA ILE A 159 15.19 -13.18 0.56
C ILE A 159 14.93 -11.80 -0.04
N ILE A 160 14.09 -11.71 -1.08
CA ILE A 160 13.73 -10.45 -1.73
C ILE A 160 13.01 -9.52 -0.75
N GLY A 161 12.09 -10.04 0.07
CA GLY A 161 11.37 -9.25 1.05
C GLY A 161 12.29 -8.65 2.11
N VAL A 162 13.20 -9.43 2.68
CA VAL A 162 14.16 -8.95 3.69
C VAL A 162 15.14 -7.94 3.09
N ILE A 163 15.70 -8.22 1.91
CA ILE A 163 16.59 -7.28 1.21
C ILE A 163 15.84 -5.99 0.85
N GLY A 164 14.63 -6.11 0.33
CA GLY A 164 13.77 -4.98 -0.03
C GLY A 164 13.45 -4.11 1.18
N LEU A 165 13.07 -4.71 2.32
CA LEU A 165 12.82 -3.98 3.55
C LEU A 165 14.09 -3.26 4.05
N ALA A 166 15.25 -3.91 3.98
CA ALA A 166 16.52 -3.26 4.34
C ALA A 166 16.80 -2.05 3.44
N ILE A 167 16.58 -2.16 2.13
CA ILE A 167 16.72 -1.05 1.19
C ILE A 167 15.75 0.08 1.52
N VAL A 168 14.48 -0.24 1.80
CA VAL A 168 13.44 0.74 2.16
C VAL A 168 13.83 1.48 3.44
N TYR A 169 14.35 0.80 4.46
CA TYR A 169 14.78 1.44 5.70
C TYR A 169 16.01 2.32 5.50
N ILE A 170 16.97 1.89 4.69
CA ILE A 170 18.13 2.72 4.33
C ILE A 170 17.67 3.96 3.56
N ALA A 171 16.78 3.80 2.58
CA ALA A 171 16.24 4.91 1.82
C ALA A 171 15.46 5.89 2.71
N ALA A 172 14.63 5.38 3.63
CA ALA A 172 13.91 6.20 4.60
C ALA A 172 14.85 6.96 5.53
N ALA A 173 15.97 6.35 5.95
CA ALA A 173 16.98 7.00 6.79
C ALA A 173 17.82 8.06 6.04
N ILE A 174 17.90 8.00 4.71
CA ILE A 174 18.60 9.00 3.89
C ILE A 174 17.68 10.17 3.52
N LEU A 175 16.39 9.88 3.33
CA LEU A 175 15.37 10.85 2.91
C LEU A 175 14.70 11.59 4.07
N GLY A 176 14.72 11.01 5.28
CA GLY A 176 14.32 11.66 6.53
C GLY A 176 15.40 12.55 7.09
#